data_AF-A0A916QDJ0-F1
#
_entry.id   AF-A0A916QDJ0-F1
#
_cell.length_a   1.000
_cell.length_b   1.000
_cell.length_c   1.000
_cell.angle_alpha   90.00
_cell.angle_beta   90.00
_cell.angle_gamma   90.00
#
_symmetry.space_group_name_H-M   'P 1'
#
loop_
_entity.id
_entity.type
_entity.pdbx_description
1 polymer ?
#
loop_
_entity_poly.entity_id
_entity_poly.type
_entity_poly.pdbx_seq_one_letter_code
_entity_poly.pdbx_strand_id
1 'polypeptide(L)'
;MKPSFVLRNTLRSVDHKGYPAYKGLRGTYQFSSYLLNIHHVQGDPFASPSSLSLFISGKDAGFPQELYDTPWRRTAFQDHLLRLFGKQLNRLSFQAKGSGKSGLLATSSCGQEILERSALQVNPKNGDITACFEAGFPARGRTIDARSLEKMLFDLVPKAAEASLFYKAVCQEDLIRDIHLSDDQQYIREQLPSLGLCAFVANGSILPRESGVSQKPMKDSVPFVSPETYQITLTPPHCGSITGMGIPKGITLIVGGGYHGKSTLLKALELGIYNHIAGDGREYVITDDTAVKLRAEDGRSIRRTDISLFINDLPNGKDTTSFSTEDASGSTSQAANTIEAIESGTSLFLIDEDTSATNFMIRDELMQRVVSRHQEPITPLIERIRYLYDSHGISSVLVAGSSGSFFHTADHIIQMENYRPKDITEAAKTAAKDFPAVSIPKEAPHFPDFVRCFSPNKRLLGDRRVKIKVFGKDSVSINKETIDLRYVEQLADSEQTASLGYAFLYAQLHIMNGKKTLGQVADEIMEQIRRHGLIFISGSSYPRTGLAMPRKQEILACINRYRKL
;
A
#
# COMPACT_ATOMS: atom_id res chain seq x y z
N MET A 1 12.46 8.74 34.43
CA MET A 1 12.11 7.31 34.52
C MET A 1 11.77 6.97 35.97
N LYS A 2 10.65 6.29 36.24
CA LYS A 2 10.20 5.93 37.60
C LYS A 2 10.17 4.40 37.76
N PRO A 3 10.44 3.81 38.93
CA PRO A 3 10.23 2.37 39.14
C PRO A 3 8.76 1.95 38.99
N SER A 4 8.49 0.70 38.59
CA SER A 4 7.13 0.18 38.41
C SER A 4 6.26 0.22 39.68
N PHE A 5 6.85 0.10 40.89
CA PHE A 5 6.10 0.22 42.14
C PHE A 5 5.47 1.62 42.32
N VAL A 6 6.07 2.67 41.74
CA VAL A 6 5.51 4.03 41.76
C VAL A 6 4.22 4.09 40.94
N LEU A 7 4.17 3.40 39.79
CA LEU A 7 2.94 3.26 39.01
C LEU A 7 1.86 2.52 39.81
N ARG A 8 2.23 1.41 40.46
CA ARG A 8 1.32 0.61 41.28
C ARG A 8 0.72 1.43 42.44
N ASN A 9 1.55 2.20 43.14
CA ASN A 9 1.10 3.09 44.21
C ASN A 9 0.20 4.22 43.69
N THR A 10 0.52 4.78 42.52
CA THR A 10 -0.29 5.83 41.89
C THR A 10 -1.64 5.28 41.44
N LEU A 11 -1.69 4.07 40.89
CA LEU A 11 -2.94 3.39 40.53
C LEU A 11 -3.86 3.22 41.74
N ARG A 12 -3.32 2.70 42.84
CA ARG A 12 -4.09 2.48 44.09
C ARG A 12 -4.58 3.79 44.69
N SER A 13 -3.83 4.89 44.57
CA SER A 13 -4.24 6.19 45.11
C SER A 13 -5.31 6.89 44.28
N VAL A 14 -5.55 6.47 43.04
CA VAL A 14 -6.62 6.97 42.17
C VAL A 14 -7.81 6.03 42.07
N ASP A 15 -7.77 4.89 42.76
CA ASP A 15 -8.89 3.94 42.77
C ASP A 15 -10.18 4.60 43.26
N HIS A 16 -11.29 4.25 42.63
CA HIS A 16 -12.61 4.84 42.88
C HIS A 16 -12.73 6.37 42.68
N LYS A 17 -11.70 7.07 42.16
CA LYS A 17 -11.82 8.47 41.75
C LYS A 17 -12.48 8.59 40.37
N GLY A 18 -12.82 9.82 40.00
CA GLY A 18 -13.28 10.12 38.65
C GLY A 18 -12.22 9.82 37.59
N TYR A 19 -12.66 9.33 36.44
CA TYR A 19 -11.83 8.90 35.32
C TYR A 19 -10.66 9.84 34.93
N PRO A 20 -10.81 11.19 34.94
CA PRO A 20 -9.72 12.09 34.61
C PRO A 20 -8.47 11.94 35.48
N ALA A 21 -8.58 11.35 36.67
CA ALA A 21 -7.44 11.11 37.55
C ALA A 21 -6.40 10.15 36.93
N TYR A 22 -6.79 9.29 35.97
CA TYR A 22 -5.83 8.47 35.22
C TYR A 22 -4.80 9.29 34.43
N LYS A 23 -5.06 10.57 34.12
CA LYS A 23 -4.08 11.43 33.43
C LYS A 23 -2.78 11.58 34.21
N GLY A 24 -2.81 11.42 35.54
CA GLY A 24 -1.62 11.41 36.39
C GLY A 24 -0.69 10.20 36.18
N LEU A 25 -1.16 9.15 35.48
CA LEU A 25 -0.36 7.96 35.16
C LEU A 25 0.55 8.14 33.95
N ARG A 26 0.53 9.30 33.27
CA ARG A 26 1.44 9.54 32.15
C ARG A 26 2.89 9.51 32.61
N GLY A 27 3.74 8.86 31.82
CA GLY A 27 5.17 8.79 32.08
C GLY A 27 5.79 7.45 31.70
N THR A 28 7.08 7.33 32.02
CA THR A 28 7.92 6.16 31.76
C THR A 28 8.22 5.42 33.04
N TYR A 29 7.89 4.13 33.05
CA TYR A 29 8.01 3.25 34.20
C TYR A 29 8.93 2.06 33.89
N GLN A 30 9.94 1.86 34.71
CA GLN A 30 10.88 0.73 34.60
C GLN A 30 10.24 -0.53 35.17
N PHE A 31 10.00 -1.51 34.30
CA PHE A 31 9.70 -2.90 34.67
C PHE A 31 11.01 -3.71 34.67
N SER A 32 10.95 -5.00 35.01
CA SER A 32 12.15 -5.85 35.12
C SER A 32 12.95 -5.95 33.82
N SER A 33 12.26 -6.12 32.69
CA SER A 33 12.88 -6.40 31.37
C SER A 33 12.56 -5.37 30.30
N TYR A 34 11.80 -4.32 30.62
CA TYR A 34 11.37 -3.29 29.66
C TYR A 34 10.95 -1.99 30.34
N LEU A 35 10.81 -0.92 29.56
CA LEU A 35 10.17 0.33 29.96
C LEU A 35 8.74 0.37 29.44
N LEU A 36 7.78 0.60 30.33
CA LEU A 36 6.40 0.91 29.98
C LEU A 36 6.24 2.43 29.86
N ASN A 37 5.85 2.91 28.69
CA ASN A 37 5.51 4.32 28.48
C ASN A 37 4.00 4.48 28.33
N ILE A 38 3.41 5.35 29.15
CA ILE A 38 2.03 5.79 29.03
C ILE A 38 2.05 7.20 28.43
N HIS A 39 1.84 7.29 27.12
CA HIS A 39 1.96 8.54 26.36
C HIS A 39 0.69 9.39 26.45
N HIS A 40 -0.43 8.75 26.15
CA HIS A 40 -1.74 9.38 26.16
C HIS A 40 -2.72 8.52 26.94
N VAL A 41 -3.49 9.18 27.82
CA VAL A 41 -4.57 8.55 28.58
C VAL A 41 -5.89 9.06 28.03
N GLN A 42 -6.78 8.15 27.68
CA GLN A 42 -8.11 8.46 27.16
C GLN A 42 -8.90 9.35 28.13
N GLY A 43 -9.70 10.28 27.60
CA GLY A 43 -10.42 11.27 28.42
C GLY A 43 -11.62 10.70 29.16
N ASP A 44 -12.17 9.59 28.66
CA ASP A 44 -13.37 8.91 29.14
C ASP A 44 -13.32 7.42 28.69
N PRO A 45 -13.97 6.47 29.39
CA PRO A 45 -13.96 5.04 29.04
C PRO A 45 -14.46 4.71 27.64
N PHE A 46 -15.27 5.57 27.02
CA PHE A 46 -15.82 5.38 25.68
C PHE A 46 -14.99 6.04 24.57
N ALA A 47 -13.98 6.83 24.92
CA ALA A 47 -13.11 7.53 23.95
C ALA A 47 -12.14 6.57 23.24
N SER A 48 -11.35 7.09 22.30
CA SER A 48 -10.20 6.35 21.75
C SER A 48 -9.29 5.90 22.88
N PRO A 49 -8.80 4.64 22.87
CA PRO A 49 -8.04 4.08 23.98
C PRO A 49 -6.75 4.86 24.28
N SER A 50 -6.16 4.56 25.43
CA SER A 50 -4.89 5.12 25.86
C SER A 50 -3.77 4.58 24.98
N SER A 51 -2.81 5.43 24.61
CA SER A 51 -1.65 5.05 23.79
C SER A 51 -0.45 4.77 24.67
N LEU A 52 0.08 3.57 24.54
CA LEU A 52 1.20 3.05 25.31
C LEU A 52 2.28 2.49 24.38
N SER A 53 3.49 2.36 24.89
CA SER A 53 4.54 1.58 24.24
C SER A 53 5.39 0.83 25.25
N LEU A 54 5.96 -0.28 24.80
CA LEU A 54 7.03 -1.00 25.47
C LEU A 54 8.34 -0.65 24.76
N PHE A 55 9.35 -0.28 25.52
CA PHE A 55 10.72 -0.15 25.03
C PHE A 55 11.58 -1.24 25.67
N ILE A 56 12.29 -2.01 24.84
CA ILE A 56 13.17 -3.10 25.27
C ILE A 56 14.54 -2.81 24.66
N SER A 57 15.58 -2.84 25.49
CA SER A 57 16.94 -2.67 24.98
C SER A 57 17.30 -3.84 24.09
N GLY A 58 18.07 -3.63 23.01
CA GLY A 58 18.45 -4.72 22.12
C GLY A 58 19.24 -5.82 22.84
N LYS A 59 20.01 -5.44 23.88
CA LYS A 59 20.71 -6.37 24.77
C LYS A 59 19.75 -7.31 25.50
N ASP A 60 18.65 -6.79 26.03
CA ASP A 60 17.66 -7.59 26.77
C ASP A 60 16.78 -8.39 25.82
N ALA A 61 16.41 -7.82 24.68
CA ALA A 61 15.62 -8.49 23.64
C ALA A 61 16.40 -9.69 23.06
N GLY A 62 17.71 -9.54 22.85
CA GLY A 62 18.64 -10.62 22.51
C GLY A 62 18.54 -11.12 21.07
N PHE A 63 17.92 -10.38 20.16
CA PHE A 63 17.84 -10.77 18.75
C PHE A 63 19.18 -10.51 18.02
N PRO A 64 19.70 -11.48 17.25
CA PRO A 64 20.87 -11.25 16.40
C PRO A 64 20.63 -10.15 15.37
N GLN A 65 21.65 -9.32 15.13
CA GLN A 65 21.56 -8.18 14.21
C GLN A 65 21.26 -8.60 12.75
N GLU A 66 21.72 -9.78 12.35
CA GLU A 66 21.51 -10.36 11.01
C GLU A 66 20.02 -10.52 10.66
N LEU A 67 19.12 -10.53 11.65
CA LEU A 67 17.68 -10.62 11.41
C LEU A 67 17.05 -9.29 10.97
N TYR A 68 17.75 -8.16 11.09
CA TYR A 68 17.19 -6.82 10.83
C TYR A 68 18.21 -5.80 10.28
N ASP A 69 19.33 -6.27 9.74
CA ASP A 69 20.42 -5.46 9.21
C ASP A 69 20.10 -4.80 7.87
N THR A 70 19.37 -5.49 6.99
CA THR A 70 18.88 -4.94 5.72
C THR A 70 17.44 -4.41 5.84
N PRO A 71 17.01 -3.47 4.98
CA PRO A 71 15.66 -2.89 5.05
C PRO A 71 14.53 -3.92 4.95
N TRP A 72 14.62 -4.89 4.04
CA TRP A 72 13.57 -5.91 3.83
C TRP A 72 13.51 -6.91 5.00
N ARG A 73 14.67 -7.38 5.51
CA ARG A 73 14.74 -8.22 6.71
C ARG A 73 14.17 -7.49 7.92
N ARG A 74 14.54 -6.23 8.11
CA ARG A 74 14.02 -5.40 9.19
C ARG A 74 12.50 -5.26 9.14
N THR A 75 11.92 -5.05 7.96
CA THR A 75 10.45 -4.97 7.82
C THR A 75 9.79 -6.31 8.14
N ALA A 76 10.33 -7.43 7.64
CA ALA A 76 9.82 -8.77 7.95
C ALA A 76 9.96 -9.12 9.44
N PHE A 77 11.09 -8.80 10.05
CA PHE A 77 11.34 -8.93 11.48
C PHE A 77 10.31 -8.16 12.31
N GLN A 78 10.09 -6.89 11.98
CA GLN A 78 9.12 -6.06 12.67
C GLN A 78 7.69 -6.59 12.52
N ASP A 79 7.32 -7.04 11.32
CA ASP A 79 6.01 -7.63 11.04
C ASP A 79 5.80 -8.93 11.82
N HIS A 80 6.80 -9.83 11.85
CA HIS A 80 6.76 -11.08 12.61
C HIS A 80 6.51 -10.82 14.11
N LEU A 81 7.31 -9.95 14.73
CA LEU A 81 7.15 -9.62 16.14
C LEU A 81 5.81 -8.93 16.42
N LEU A 82 5.34 -8.09 15.49
CA LEU A 82 4.06 -7.37 15.63
C LEU A 82 2.88 -8.35 15.58
N ARG A 83 2.92 -9.35 14.71
CA ARG A 83 1.91 -10.42 14.65
C ARG A 83 1.89 -11.24 15.94
N LEU A 84 3.06 -11.61 16.46
CA LEU A 84 3.15 -12.32 17.74
C LEU A 84 2.59 -11.48 18.88
N PHE A 85 3.02 -10.23 19.00
CA PHE A 85 2.57 -9.33 20.05
C PHE A 85 1.07 -9.05 19.96
N GLY A 86 0.57 -8.76 18.77
CA GLY A 86 -0.87 -8.57 18.52
C GLY A 86 -1.70 -9.81 18.86
N LYS A 87 -1.23 -11.01 18.51
CA LYS A 87 -1.89 -12.27 18.89
C LYS A 87 -1.96 -12.44 20.41
N GLN A 88 -0.89 -12.12 21.14
CA GLN A 88 -0.90 -12.19 22.60
C GLN A 88 -1.84 -11.13 23.21
N LEU A 89 -1.77 -9.87 22.76
CA LEU A 89 -2.67 -8.82 23.23
C LEU A 89 -4.14 -9.17 22.99
N ASN A 90 -4.48 -9.67 21.80
CA ASN A 90 -5.85 -10.05 21.45
C ASN A 90 -6.38 -11.19 22.33
N ARG A 91 -5.55 -12.19 22.65
CA ARG A 91 -5.91 -13.29 23.57
C ARG A 91 -6.15 -12.79 25.00
N LEU A 92 -5.44 -11.75 25.42
CA LEU A 92 -5.51 -11.18 26.76
C LEU A 92 -6.52 -10.03 26.89
N SER A 93 -6.99 -9.50 25.75
CA SER A 93 -7.95 -8.42 25.65
C SER A 93 -9.28 -8.79 26.34
N PHE A 94 -9.90 -7.81 26.99
CA PHE A 94 -11.16 -7.93 27.74
C PHE A 94 -11.17 -8.93 28.91
N GLN A 95 -10.01 -9.47 29.32
CA GLN A 95 -9.89 -10.24 30.56
C GLN A 95 -10.03 -9.39 31.84
N ALA A 96 -9.99 -8.07 31.69
CA ALA A 96 -10.43 -7.08 32.66
C ALA A 96 -11.75 -6.47 32.13
N LYS A 97 -12.84 -6.55 32.90
CA LYS A 97 -14.16 -6.06 32.45
C LYS A 97 -14.41 -4.63 32.94
N GLY A 98 -15.26 -3.89 32.23
CA GLY A 98 -15.70 -2.56 32.63
C GLY A 98 -16.58 -1.90 31.57
N SER A 99 -16.81 -0.60 31.69
CA SER A 99 -17.62 0.20 30.76
C SER A 99 -16.84 0.60 29.50
N GLY A 100 -17.52 0.73 28.38
CA GLY A 100 -16.94 1.22 27.12
C GLY A 100 -15.83 0.29 26.60
N LYS A 101 -14.64 0.85 26.36
CA LYS A 101 -13.47 0.09 25.87
C LYS A 101 -12.63 -0.53 26.98
N SER A 102 -13.13 -0.56 28.22
CA SER A 102 -12.42 -1.13 29.37
C SER A 102 -11.90 -2.53 29.08
N GLY A 103 -10.62 -2.76 29.37
CA GLY A 103 -9.99 -4.06 29.18
C GLY A 103 -9.44 -4.32 27.79
N LEU A 104 -9.71 -3.45 26.82
CA LEU A 104 -9.14 -3.56 25.49
C LEU A 104 -7.61 -3.52 25.55
N LEU A 105 -6.97 -4.49 24.92
CA LEU A 105 -5.56 -4.47 24.53
C LEU A 105 -5.51 -4.74 23.03
N ALA A 106 -4.93 -3.84 22.26
CA ALA A 106 -4.83 -3.97 20.81
C ALA A 106 -3.59 -3.28 20.27
N THR A 107 -3.10 -3.73 19.12
CA THR A 107 -2.07 -3.04 18.32
C THR A 107 -2.50 -3.07 16.85
N SER A 108 -1.64 -2.61 15.95
CA SER A 108 -1.87 -2.67 14.50
C SER A 108 -2.13 -4.10 14.05
N SER A 109 -3.10 -4.28 13.14
CA SER A 109 -3.50 -5.59 12.62
C SER A 109 -2.91 -5.79 11.22
N CYS A 110 -1.93 -6.67 11.10
CA CYS A 110 -1.27 -6.93 9.82
C CYS A 110 -2.14 -7.80 8.89
N GLY A 111 -2.22 -7.40 7.62
CA GLY A 111 -2.83 -8.17 6.53
C GLY A 111 -1.91 -9.30 6.03
N GLN A 112 -2.07 -9.69 4.77
CA GLN A 112 -1.20 -10.69 4.13
C GLN A 112 0.12 -10.08 3.65
N GLU A 113 0.07 -8.80 3.32
CA GLU A 113 1.19 -8.00 2.86
C GLU A 113 2.05 -7.56 4.07
N ILE A 114 3.37 -7.62 3.88
CA ILE A 114 4.38 -7.22 4.87
C ILE A 114 4.69 -5.74 4.67
N LEU A 115 4.32 -4.91 5.65
CA LEU A 115 4.47 -3.45 5.59
C LEU A 115 5.26 -2.93 6.79
N GLU A 116 6.09 -1.91 6.57
CA GLU A 116 6.68 -1.15 7.69
C GLU A 116 5.58 -0.37 8.42
N ARG A 117 5.53 -0.49 9.76
CA ARG A 117 4.47 0.11 10.59
C ARG A 117 5.04 0.86 11.78
N SER A 118 4.35 1.91 12.20
CA SER A 118 4.72 2.66 13.41
C SER A 118 4.47 1.87 14.71
N ALA A 119 3.71 0.77 14.64
CA ALA A 119 3.37 -0.04 15.79
C ALA A 119 4.52 -0.88 16.34
N LEU A 120 5.52 -1.22 15.52
CA LEU A 120 6.71 -1.91 16.00
C LEU A 120 7.92 -1.47 15.20
N GLN A 121 8.91 -0.94 15.91
CA GLN A 121 10.17 -0.47 15.33
C GLN A 121 11.35 -1.14 16.01
N VAL A 122 12.33 -1.55 15.21
CA VAL A 122 13.65 -1.98 15.69
C VAL A 122 14.73 -1.00 15.22
N ASN A 123 15.61 -0.60 16.13
CA ASN A 123 16.76 0.22 15.77
C ASN A 123 17.86 -0.66 15.16
N PRO A 124 18.26 -0.43 13.90
CA PRO A 124 19.21 -1.29 13.20
C PRO A 124 20.62 -1.28 13.81
N LYS A 125 20.97 -0.25 14.59
CA LYS A 125 22.31 -0.09 15.17
C LYS A 125 22.52 -0.89 16.45
N ASN A 126 21.48 -1.01 17.27
CA ASN A 126 21.62 -1.57 18.63
C ASN A 126 20.54 -2.59 18.99
N GLY A 127 19.56 -2.83 18.11
CA GLY A 127 18.49 -3.80 18.33
C GLY A 127 17.38 -3.34 19.28
N ASP A 128 17.36 -2.07 19.68
CA ASP A 128 16.30 -1.56 20.56
C ASP A 128 14.93 -1.70 19.90
N ILE A 129 13.97 -2.26 20.63
CA ILE A 129 12.61 -2.52 20.16
C ILE A 129 11.65 -1.55 20.83
N THR A 130 10.82 -0.88 20.03
CA THR A 130 9.66 -0.12 20.49
C THR A 130 8.38 -0.75 19.95
N ALA A 131 7.55 -1.32 20.82
CA ALA A 131 6.26 -1.91 20.49
C ALA A 131 5.11 -1.04 21.04
N CYS A 132 4.34 -0.42 20.16
CA CYS A 132 3.21 0.43 20.51
C CYS A 132 1.91 -0.38 20.58
N PHE A 133 1.05 -0.01 21.52
CA PHE A 133 -0.28 -0.61 21.65
C PHE A 133 -1.26 0.36 22.29
N GLU A 134 -2.52 0.02 22.15
CA GLU A 134 -3.66 0.71 22.72
C GLU A 134 -4.21 -0.09 23.91
N ALA A 135 -4.48 0.60 25.01
CA ALA A 135 -5.08 0.01 26.20
C ALA A 135 -6.32 0.81 26.63
N GLY A 136 -7.47 0.14 26.72
CA GLY A 136 -8.68 0.72 27.25
C GLY A 136 -8.70 0.67 28.77
N PHE A 137 -8.40 1.80 29.41
CA PHE A 137 -8.27 1.86 30.86
C PHE A 137 -9.61 1.54 31.56
N PRO A 138 -9.66 0.55 32.46
CA PRO A 138 -10.90 0.09 33.09
C PRO A 138 -11.61 1.14 33.94
N ALA A 139 -12.94 1.14 33.85
CA ALA A 139 -13.82 1.91 34.70
C ALA A 139 -15.18 1.23 34.90
N ARG A 140 -15.88 1.60 35.97
CA ARG A 140 -17.30 1.30 36.20
C ARG A 140 -18.10 2.59 36.06
N GLY A 141 -18.83 2.73 34.96
CA GLY A 141 -19.35 4.04 34.55
C GLY A 141 -18.19 4.98 34.27
N ARG A 142 -18.02 6.04 35.08
CA ARG A 142 -16.89 6.98 35.02
C ARG A 142 -15.95 6.89 36.23
N THR A 143 -16.12 5.87 37.05
CA THR A 143 -15.30 5.64 38.24
C THR A 143 -14.16 4.69 37.89
N ILE A 144 -12.94 5.06 38.26
CA ILE A 144 -11.73 4.28 38.03
C ILE A 144 -11.84 2.89 38.67
N ASP A 145 -11.43 1.86 37.92
CA ASP A 145 -11.18 0.51 38.44
C ASP A 145 -9.67 0.22 38.38
N ALA A 146 -8.95 0.64 39.42
CA ALA A 146 -7.49 0.54 39.46
C ALA A 146 -7.03 -0.91 39.56
N ARG A 147 -7.80 -1.80 40.21
CA ARG A 147 -7.47 -3.23 40.32
C ARG A 147 -7.44 -3.91 38.95
N SER A 148 -8.43 -3.61 38.11
CA SER A 148 -8.49 -4.11 36.74
C SER A 148 -7.34 -3.57 35.89
N LEU A 149 -6.98 -2.29 36.04
CA LEU A 149 -5.83 -1.71 35.33
C LEU A 149 -4.49 -2.27 35.84
N GLU A 150 -4.35 -2.50 37.15
CA GLU A 150 -3.19 -3.14 37.77
C GLU A 150 -3.00 -4.54 37.17
N LYS A 151 -4.07 -5.35 37.09
CA LYS A 151 -4.03 -6.66 36.42
C LYS A 151 -3.57 -6.54 34.96
N MET A 152 -4.11 -5.58 34.19
CA MET A 152 -3.70 -5.39 32.80
C MET A 152 -2.21 -5.08 32.68
N LEU A 153 -1.71 -4.07 33.41
CA LEU A 153 -0.34 -3.57 33.25
C LEU A 153 0.73 -4.42 33.95
N PHE A 154 0.38 -5.12 35.04
CA PHE A 154 1.32 -5.88 35.85
C PHE A 154 1.21 -7.40 35.70
N ASP A 155 0.12 -7.92 35.10
CA ASP A 155 -0.03 -9.37 34.88
C ASP A 155 -0.17 -9.73 33.40
N LEU A 156 -0.98 -8.98 32.64
CA LEU A 156 -1.30 -9.34 31.24
C LEU A 156 -0.24 -8.82 30.24
N VAL A 157 0.07 -7.52 30.28
CA VAL A 157 1.07 -6.90 29.39
C VAL A 157 2.46 -7.53 29.54
N PRO A 158 2.97 -7.82 30.75
CA PRO A 158 4.25 -8.52 30.89
C PRO A 158 4.24 -9.89 30.21
N LYS A 159 3.17 -10.68 30.35
CA LYS A 159 3.04 -11.99 29.68
C LYS A 159 3.03 -11.86 28.16
N ALA A 160 2.36 -10.83 27.63
CA ALA A 160 2.37 -10.57 26.20
C ALA A 160 3.79 -10.24 25.72
N ALA A 161 4.49 -9.33 26.41
CA ALA A 161 5.85 -8.93 26.07
C ALA A 161 6.84 -10.11 26.14
N GLU A 162 6.81 -10.87 27.24
CA GLU A 162 7.67 -12.04 27.45
C GLU A 162 7.47 -13.11 26.38
N ALA A 163 6.24 -13.32 25.92
CA ALA A 163 5.91 -14.33 24.93
C ALA A 163 6.13 -13.89 23.46
N SER A 164 6.47 -12.63 23.19
CA SER A 164 6.55 -12.13 21.80
C SER A 164 7.71 -11.19 21.47
N LEU A 165 8.38 -10.57 22.45
CA LEU A 165 9.37 -9.52 22.20
C LEU A 165 10.79 -9.87 22.69
N PHE A 166 11.05 -11.13 23.04
CA PHE A 166 12.36 -11.62 23.47
C PHE A 166 12.77 -12.84 22.67
N TYR A 167 14.01 -12.87 22.18
CA TYR A 167 14.50 -13.91 21.29
C TYR A 167 14.35 -15.32 21.86
N LYS A 168 14.62 -15.49 23.16
CA LYS A 168 14.50 -16.78 23.87
C LYS A 168 13.08 -17.35 23.94
N ALA A 169 12.06 -16.53 23.69
CA ALA A 169 10.65 -16.90 23.83
C ALA A 169 9.91 -17.04 22.50
N VAL A 170 10.50 -16.51 21.42
CA VAL A 170 9.97 -16.61 20.06
C VAL A 170 10.45 -17.92 19.42
N CYS A 171 9.61 -18.52 18.57
CA CYS A 171 10.01 -19.66 17.74
C CYS A 171 11.08 -19.20 16.73
N GLN A 172 12.32 -19.61 16.93
CA GLN A 172 13.44 -19.14 16.09
C GLN A 172 13.33 -19.69 14.67
N GLU A 173 12.82 -20.91 14.50
CA GLU A 173 12.65 -21.52 13.19
C GLU A 173 11.64 -20.74 12.34
N ASP A 174 10.50 -20.35 12.92
CA ASP A 174 9.49 -19.55 12.22
C ASP A 174 10.03 -18.15 11.88
N LEU A 175 10.72 -17.50 12.81
CA LEU A 175 11.32 -16.19 12.59
C LEU A 175 12.36 -16.24 11.47
N ILE A 176 13.30 -17.20 11.52
CA ILE A 176 14.33 -17.37 10.49
C ILE A 176 13.69 -17.65 9.13
N ARG A 177 12.64 -18.48 9.07
CA ARG A 177 11.91 -18.75 7.82
C ARG A 177 11.31 -17.46 7.22
N ASP A 178 10.72 -16.60 8.03
CA ASP A 178 10.13 -15.34 7.56
C ASP A 178 11.22 -14.36 7.08
N ILE A 179 12.38 -14.32 7.74
CA ILE A 179 13.54 -13.53 7.30
C ILE A 179 14.10 -14.05 5.98
N HIS A 180 14.30 -15.37 5.85
CA HIS A 180 14.78 -16.00 4.62
C HIS A 180 13.82 -15.74 3.46
N LEU A 181 12.51 -15.86 3.70
CA LEU A 181 11.50 -15.54 2.69
C LEU A 181 11.58 -14.06 2.26
N SER A 182 11.92 -13.15 3.16
CA SER A 182 12.10 -11.73 2.79
C SER A 182 13.31 -11.51 1.87
N ASP A 183 14.41 -12.24 2.09
CA ASP A 183 15.59 -12.21 1.22
C ASP A 183 15.27 -12.79 -0.17
N ASP A 184 14.55 -13.91 -0.22
CA ASP A 184 14.20 -14.54 -1.48
C ASP A 184 13.27 -13.65 -2.32
N GLN A 185 12.27 -13.03 -1.69
CA GLN A 185 11.38 -12.05 -2.34
C GLN A 185 12.15 -10.84 -2.86
N GLN A 186 13.08 -10.31 -2.06
CA GLN A 186 13.92 -9.19 -2.46
C GLN A 186 14.83 -9.56 -3.63
N TYR A 187 15.47 -10.74 -3.56
CA TYR A 187 16.33 -11.25 -4.62
C TYR A 187 15.58 -11.31 -5.95
N ILE A 188 14.39 -11.92 -5.98
CA ILE A 188 13.59 -12.02 -7.21
C ILE A 188 13.28 -10.64 -7.76
N ARG A 189 12.88 -9.69 -6.91
CA ARG A 189 12.58 -8.30 -7.31
C ARG A 189 13.79 -7.62 -7.96
N GLU A 190 14.98 -7.79 -7.37
CA GLU A 190 16.23 -7.22 -7.89
C GLU A 190 16.68 -7.88 -9.20
N GLN A 191 16.33 -9.15 -9.44
CA GLN A 191 16.65 -9.83 -10.70
C GLN A 191 15.79 -9.35 -11.87
N LEU A 192 14.55 -8.90 -11.63
CA LEU A 192 13.60 -8.56 -12.71
C LEU A 192 14.21 -7.62 -13.77
N PRO A 193 14.83 -6.46 -13.41
CA PRO A 193 15.32 -5.53 -14.41
C PRO A 193 16.46 -6.11 -15.26
N SER A 194 17.37 -6.88 -14.65
CA SER A 194 18.53 -7.48 -15.32
C SER A 194 18.15 -8.58 -16.30
N LEU A 195 17.03 -9.25 -16.05
CA LEU A 195 16.45 -10.28 -16.92
C LEU A 195 15.49 -9.71 -17.97
N GLY A 196 15.31 -8.38 -18.02
CA GLY A 196 14.35 -7.76 -18.91
C GLY A 196 12.90 -8.09 -18.58
N LEU A 197 12.59 -8.34 -17.30
CA LEU A 197 11.26 -8.69 -16.81
C LEU A 197 10.62 -7.53 -16.05
N CYS A 198 9.29 -7.52 -16.00
CA CYS A 198 8.50 -6.61 -15.17
C CYS A 198 7.75 -7.33 -14.04
N ALA A 199 7.61 -8.67 -14.12
CA ALA A 199 7.07 -9.49 -13.05
C ALA A 199 7.52 -10.96 -13.15
N PHE A 200 7.37 -11.68 -12.04
CA PHE A 200 7.59 -13.13 -11.93
C PHE A 200 6.44 -13.77 -11.14
N VAL A 201 5.93 -14.90 -11.63
CA VAL A 201 4.86 -15.69 -10.99
C VAL A 201 5.35 -17.11 -10.81
N ALA A 202 5.68 -17.51 -9.58
CA ALA A 202 6.18 -18.85 -9.31
C ALA A 202 5.15 -19.95 -9.60
N ASN A 203 5.62 -21.09 -10.11
CA ASN A 203 4.80 -22.30 -10.21
C ASN A 203 4.39 -22.78 -8.82
N GLY A 204 3.16 -23.26 -8.71
CA GLY A 204 2.55 -23.64 -7.43
C GLY A 204 1.84 -22.50 -6.70
N SER A 205 1.97 -21.25 -7.15
CA SER A 205 1.29 -20.11 -6.52
C SER A 205 -0.23 -20.27 -6.50
N ILE A 206 -0.85 -19.86 -5.40
CA ILE A 206 -2.31 -19.81 -5.22
C ILE A 206 -2.78 -18.35 -5.36
N LEU A 207 -3.19 -18.01 -6.57
CA LEU A 207 -3.64 -16.66 -6.93
C LEU A 207 -5.05 -16.31 -6.40
N PRO A 208 -6.08 -17.20 -6.50
CA PRO A 208 -7.43 -16.85 -6.04
C PRO A 208 -7.50 -16.72 -4.51
N ARG A 209 -8.35 -15.80 -4.04
CA ARG A 209 -8.55 -15.54 -2.61
C ARG A 209 -9.82 -16.23 -2.11
N GLU A 210 -9.87 -16.51 -0.81
CA GLU A 210 -10.94 -17.23 -0.12
C GLU A 210 -12.32 -16.60 -0.37
N SER A 211 -12.42 -15.27 -0.37
CA SER A 211 -13.66 -14.55 -0.71
C SER A 211 -13.38 -13.08 -1.05
N GLY A 212 -14.41 -12.33 -1.46
CA GLY A 212 -14.29 -10.89 -1.71
C GLY A 212 -13.93 -10.03 -0.49
N VAL A 213 -14.03 -10.57 0.72
CA VAL A 213 -13.71 -9.86 1.99
C VAL A 213 -12.53 -10.48 2.75
N SER A 214 -12.03 -11.65 2.33
CA SER A 214 -10.91 -12.34 2.95
C SER A 214 -9.75 -12.42 1.96
N GLN A 215 -8.62 -11.85 2.36
CA GLN A 215 -7.40 -11.91 1.55
C GLN A 215 -6.63 -13.23 1.73
N LYS A 216 -7.14 -14.25 2.42
CA LYS A 216 -6.48 -15.56 2.53
C LYS A 216 -6.51 -16.32 1.20
N PRO A 217 -5.58 -17.27 0.94
CA PRO A 217 -5.64 -18.09 -0.26
C PRO A 217 -6.89 -18.96 -0.28
N MET A 218 -7.47 -19.15 -1.47
CA MET A 218 -8.56 -20.08 -1.69
C MET A 218 -8.06 -21.53 -1.48
N LYS A 219 -8.88 -22.35 -0.80
CA LYS A 219 -8.63 -23.79 -0.68
C LYS A 219 -9.07 -24.52 -1.95
N ASP A 220 -8.44 -25.65 -2.25
CA ASP A 220 -8.79 -26.51 -3.39
C ASP A 220 -8.75 -25.80 -4.76
N SER A 221 -7.89 -24.79 -4.89
CA SER A 221 -7.68 -24.03 -6.12
C SER A 221 -6.67 -24.69 -7.06
N VAL A 222 -6.76 -24.37 -8.35
CA VAL A 222 -5.75 -24.76 -9.34
C VAL A 222 -4.45 -23.96 -9.09
N PRO A 223 -3.32 -24.63 -8.76
CA PRO A 223 -2.04 -23.94 -8.61
C PRO A 223 -1.56 -23.40 -9.95
N PHE A 224 -0.90 -22.25 -9.92
CA PHE A 224 -0.36 -21.62 -11.11
C PHE A 224 0.74 -22.49 -11.74
N VAL A 225 0.76 -22.60 -13.06
CA VAL A 225 1.80 -23.28 -13.84
C VAL A 225 2.13 -22.42 -15.04
N SER A 226 3.40 -22.05 -15.19
CA SER A 226 3.94 -21.26 -16.28
C SER A 226 3.80 -21.97 -17.62
N PRO A 227 3.51 -21.25 -18.72
CA PRO A 227 3.69 -21.81 -20.06
C PRO A 227 5.20 -21.93 -20.36
N GLU A 228 5.58 -22.96 -21.12
CA GLU A 228 6.99 -23.26 -21.41
C GLU A 228 7.75 -22.06 -21.99
N THR A 229 7.13 -21.26 -22.87
CA THR A 229 7.76 -20.09 -23.51
C THR A 229 8.26 -19.04 -22.51
N TYR A 230 7.52 -18.83 -21.41
CA TYR A 230 7.82 -17.80 -20.41
C TYR A 230 8.42 -18.40 -19.13
N GLN A 231 8.76 -19.69 -19.14
CA GLN A 231 9.27 -20.37 -17.98
C GLN A 231 10.74 -20.04 -17.75
N ILE A 232 11.05 -19.50 -16.58
CA ILE A 232 12.41 -19.25 -16.11
C ILE A 232 12.62 -19.93 -14.78
N THR A 233 13.88 -20.15 -14.42
CA THR A 233 14.27 -20.64 -13.09
C THR A 233 15.23 -19.65 -12.46
N LEU A 234 14.86 -19.19 -11.26
CA LEU A 234 15.70 -18.34 -10.42
C LEU A 234 16.26 -19.20 -9.28
N THR A 235 17.38 -18.77 -8.70
CA THR A 235 17.94 -19.45 -7.52
C THR A 235 18.10 -18.46 -6.37
N PRO A 236 17.00 -18.08 -5.70
CA PRO A 236 17.06 -17.31 -4.46
C PRO A 236 17.95 -17.97 -3.40
N PRO A 237 18.50 -17.18 -2.48
CA PRO A 237 19.49 -17.66 -1.52
C PRO A 237 19.00 -18.77 -0.58
N HIS A 238 17.70 -18.86 -0.26
CA HIS A 238 17.21 -19.77 0.79
C HIS A 238 16.22 -20.83 0.32
N CYS A 239 15.28 -20.50 -0.57
CA CYS A 239 14.26 -21.46 -1.03
C CYS A 239 14.76 -22.46 -2.09
N GLY A 240 16.00 -22.29 -2.58
CA GLY A 240 16.55 -23.10 -3.66
C GLY A 240 16.07 -22.64 -5.03
N SER A 241 16.12 -23.51 -6.04
CA SER A 241 15.66 -23.15 -7.38
C SER A 241 14.14 -23.03 -7.43
N ILE A 242 13.66 -21.87 -7.88
CA ILE A 242 12.24 -21.58 -8.09
C ILE A 242 11.96 -21.36 -9.56
N THR A 243 11.04 -22.16 -10.11
CA THR A 243 10.62 -22.08 -11.51
C THR A 243 9.26 -21.40 -11.60
N GLY A 244 9.09 -20.53 -12.60
CA GLY A 244 7.84 -19.79 -12.78
C GLY A 244 7.79 -19.02 -14.09
N MET A 245 6.71 -18.26 -14.27
CA MET A 245 6.51 -17.41 -15.43
C MET A 245 7.19 -16.06 -15.23
N GLY A 246 8.20 -15.75 -16.03
CA GLY A 246 8.75 -14.40 -16.15
C GLY A 246 7.96 -13.60 -17.18
N ILE A 247 7.38 -12.47 -16.78
CA ILE A 247 6.68 -11.57 -17.70
C ILE A 247 7.70 -10.55 -18.24
N PRO A 248 8.01 -10.54 -19.55
CA PRO A 248 8.98 -9.62 -20.11
C PRO A 248 8.50 -8.16 -20.07
N LYS A 249 9.46 -7.24 -20.09
CA LYS A 249 9.22 -5.82 -20.38
C LYS A 249 8.65 -5.67 -21.79
N GLY A 250 7.74 -4.71 -21.96
CA GLY A 250 6.97 -4.54 -23.18
C GLY A 250 5.46 -4.54 -22.91
N ILE A 251 4.69 -4.91 -23.92
CA ILE A 251 3.22 -4.95 -23.86
C ILE A 251 2.79 -6.41 -23.80
N THR A 252 2.36 -6.86 -22.63
CA THR A 252 1.81 -8.20 -22.41
C THR A 252 0.30 -8.13 -22.30
N LEU A 253 -0.39 -8.94 -23.11
CA LEU A 253 -1.84 -9.09 -23.10
C LEU A 253 -2.24 -10.39 -22.41
N ILE A 254 -3.16 -10.32 -21.45
CA ILE A 254 -3.77 -11.47 -20.79
C ILE A 254 -5.21 -11.62 -21.30
N VAL A 255 -5.48 -12.68 -22.06
CA VAL A 255 -6.76 -12.93 -22.73
C VAL A 255 -7.43 -14.21 -22.28
N GLY A 256 -8.63 -14.49 -22.79
CA GLY A 256 -9.41 -15.70 -22.48
C GLY A 256 -10.86 -15.41 -22.11
N GLY A 257 -11.67 -16.47 -22.00
CA GLY A 257 -13.08 -16.37 -21.66
C GLY A 257 -13.35 -15.74 -20.28
N GLY A 258 -14.60 -15.32 -20.06
CA GLY A 258 -15.05 -14.91 -18.72
C GLY A 258 -14.91 -16.06 -17.72
N TYR A 259 -14.46 -15.78 -16.50
CA TYR A 259 -14.22 -16.76 -15.42
C TYR A 259 -13.00 -17.71 -15.57
N HIS A 260 -12.12 -17.49 -16.55
CA HIS A 260 -10.90 -18.31 -16.72
C HIS A 260 -9.69 -17.87 -15.87
N GLY A 261 -9.82 -16.82 -15.04
CA GLY A 261 -8.77 -16.39 -14.09
C GLY A 261 -7.92 -15.18 -14.52
N LYS A 262 -8.31 -14.44 -15.56
CA LYS A 262 -7.57 -13.24 -16.06
C LYS A 262 -7.37 -12.18 -14.98
N SER A 263 -8.46 -11.64 -14.42
CA SER A 263 -8.39 -10.60 -13.38
C SER A 263 -7.81 -11.15 -12.07
N THR A 264 -7.87 -12.47 -11.83
CA THR A 264 -7.21 -13.10 -10.67
C THR A 264 -5.69 -13.03 -10.82
N LEU A 265 -5.16 -13.31 -12.00
CA LEU A 265 -3.74 -13.15 -12.30
C LEU A 265 -3.32 -11.68 -12.20
N LEU A 266 -4.07 -10.76 -12.82
CA LEU A 266 -3.76 -9.33 -12.75
C LEU A 266 -3.77 -8.81 -11.31
N LYS A 267 -4.76 -9.17 -10.49
CA LYS A 267 -4.81 -8.80 -9.06
C LYS A 267 -3.62 -9.33 -8.25
N ALA A 268 -3.11 -10.51 -8.60
CA ALA A 268 -1.90 -11.03 -7.96
C ALA A 268 -0.67 -10.18 -8.34
N LEU A 269 -0.56 -9.76 -9.61
CA LEU A 269 0.48 -8.84 -10.08
C LEU A 269 0.35 -7.45 -9.45
N GLU A 270 -0.87 -6.95 -9.26
CA GLU A 270 -1.15 -5.65 -8.63
C GLU A 270 -0.59 -5.55 -7.21
N LEU A 271 -0.70 -6.64 -6.44
CA LEU A 271 -0.21 -6.73 -5.06
C LEU A 271 1.20 -7.31 -4.96
N GLY A 272 1.76 -7.85 -6.05
CA GLY A 272 3.16 -8.34 -6.12
C GLY A 272 4.23 -7.24 -5.94
N ILE A 273 3.80 -5.98 -5.89
CA ILE A 273 4.59 -4.83 -5.42
C ILE A 273 4.98 -4.96 -3.94
N TYR A 274 4.22 -5.71 -3.15
CA TYR A 274 4.48 -5.96 -1.74
C TYR A 274 5.03 -7.36 -1.52
N ASN A 275 5.84 -7.50 -0.48
CA ASN A 275 6.15 -8.83 0.04
C ASN A 275 4.92 -9.41 0.74
N HIS A 276 4.73 -10.72 0.65
CA HIS A 276 3.66 -11.44 1.35
C HIS A 276 4.25 -12.39 2.40
N ILE A 277 3.43 -12.73 3.39
CA ILE A 277 3.75 -13.73 4.40
C ILE A 277 3.85 -15.15 3.81
N ALA A 278 4.58 -16.03 4.50
CA ALA A 278 4.63 -17.44 4.15
C ALA A 278 3.22 -18.08 4.17
N GLY A 279 2.91 -18.87 3.13
CA GLY A 279 1.61 -19.52 3.00
C GLY A 279 0.48 -18.62 2.49
N ASP A 280 0.78 -17.40 2.02
CA ASP A 280 -0.20 -16.55 1.36
C ASP A 280 -0.65 -17.10 -0.01
N GLY A 281 0.19 -17.92 -0.64
CA GLY A 281 0.04 -18.40 -2.00
C GLY A 281 0.62 -17.45 -3.06
N ARG A 282 0.94 -16.21 -2.69
CA ARG A 282 1.50 -15.18 -3.58
C ARG A 282 2.88 -14.68 -3.12
N GLU A 283 3.50 -15.35 -2.16
CA GLU A 283 4.80 -14.98 -1.60
C GLU A 283 5.94 -14.97 -2.63
N TYR A 284 5.75 -15.60 -3.79
CA TYR A 284 6.68 -15.52 -4.92
C TYR A 284 6.02 -15.01 -6.21
N VAL A 285 4.98 -14.20 -6.06
CA VAL A 285 4.41 -13.38 -7.13
C VAL A 285 4.94 -11.97 -6.95
N ILE A 286 5.97 -11.63 -7.72
CA ILE A 286 6.76 -10.41 -7.54
C ILE A 286 6.63 -9.55 -8.78
N THR A 287 6.28 -8.28 -8.58
CA THR A 287 6.13 -7.29 -9.64
C THR A 287 7.12 -6.15 -9.39
N ASP A 288 7.50 -5.43 -10.45
CA ASP A 288 8.16 -4.13 -10.34
C ASP A 288 7.46 -3.26 -9.27
N ASP A 289 8.22 -2.75 -8.31
CA ASP A 289 7.70 -2.06 -7.12
C ASP A 289 7.06 -0.70 -7.43
N THR A 290 7.35 -0.13 -8.59
CA THR A 290 6.76 1.11 -9.09
C THR A 290 5.43 0.90 -9.80
N ALA A 291 5.04 -0.35 -10.09
CA ALA A 291 3.86 -0.66 -10.91
C ALA A 291 2.57 -0.03 -10.38
N VAL A 292 1.78 0.52 -11.31
CA VAL A 292 0.51 1.21 -11.00
C VAL A 292 -0.65 0.55 -11.75
N LYS A 293 -1.71 0.20 -11.00
CA LYS A 293 -3.00 -0.21 -11.56
C LYS A 293 -3.76 1.01 -12.05
N LEU A 294 -4.04 1.06 -13.35
CA LEU A 294 -4.86 2.11 -13.97
C LEU A 294 -6.31 1.63 -14.14
N ARG A 295 -7.24 2.56 -13.91
CA ARG A 295 -8.68 2.38 -14.15
C ARG A 295 -9.36 3.73 -14.37
N ALA A 296 -10.60 3.70 -14.84
CA ALA A 296 -11.46 4.87 -14.91
C ALA A 296 -12.00 5.25 -13.51
N GLU A 297 -12.10 6.56 -13.26
CA GLU A 297 -12.50 7.16 -11.99
C GLU A 297 -13.50 8.30 -12.22
N ASP A 298 -14.68 7.94 -12.72
CA ASP A 298 -15.74 8.90 -13.04
C ASP A 298 -16.11 9.77 -11.82
N GLY A 299 -16.19 11.08 -12.03
CA GLY A 299 -16.52 12.08 -11.01
C GLY A 299 -15.36 12.59 -10.14
N ARG A 300 -14.13 12.14 -10.36
CA ARG A 300 -12.96 12.67 -9.64
C ARG A 300 -12.59 14.08 -10.10
N SER A 301 -11.94 14.84 -9.23
CA SER A 301 -11.29 16.11 -9.63
C SER A 301 -9.95 15.87 -10.30
N ILE A 302 -9.60 16.77 -11.22
CA ILE A 302 -8.29 16.88 -11.87
C ILE A 302 -7.83 18.33 -11.75
N ARG A 303 -6.55 18.56 -11.46
CA ARG A 303 -5.98 19.91 -11.29
C ARG A 303 -4.69 20.07 -12.08
N ARG A 304 -4.68 21.04 -13.00
CA ARG A 304 -3.53 21.47 -13.81
C ARG A 304 -2.73 20.30 -14.40
N THR A 305 -3.41 19.25 -14.89
CA THR A 305 -2.75 18.05 -15.42
C THR A 305 -2.69 18.14 -16.93
N ASP A 306 -1.52 17.95 -17.52
CA ASP A 306 -1.37 17.87 -18.97
C ASP A 306 -1.88 16.51 -19.48
N ILE A 307 -3.10 16.49 -20.00
CA ILE A 307 -3.73 15.31 -20.61
C ILE A 307 -3.61 15.29 -22.13
N SER A 308 -2.84 16.20 -22.74
CA SER A 308 -2.71 16.37 -24.21
C SER A 308 -2.18 15.12 -24.92
N LEU A 309 -1.48 14.24 -24.20
CA LEU A 309 -1.07 12.94 -24.73
C LEU A 309 -2.27 12.09 -25.24
N PHE A 310 -3.43 12.24 -24.59
CA PHE A 310 -4.64 11.46 -24.85
C PHE A 310 -5.86 12.30 -25.23
N ILE A 311 -5.94 13.56 -24.84
CA ILE A 311 -7.13 14.40 -25.05
C ILE A 311 -6.70 15.74 -25.63
N ASN A 312 -7.18 16.06 -26.82
CA ASN A 312 -6.88 17.30 -27.55
C ASN A 312 -8.17 17.96 -28.02
N ASP A 313 -8.11 19.22 -28.46
CA ASP A 313 -9.18 19.89 -29.21
C ASP A 313 -10.60 19.76 -28.60
N LEU A 314 -10.72 19.95 -27.28
CA LEU A 314 -12.01 19.84 -26.60
C LEU A 314 -13.04 20.85 -27.17
N PRO A 315 -14.31 20.47 -27.37
CA PRO A 315 -15.33 21.34 -27.97
C PRO A 315 -15.57 22.66 -27.23
N ASN A 316 -15.30 22.69 -25.92
CA ASN A 316 -15.43 23.88 -25.08
C ASN A 316 -14.15 24.74 -25.03
N GLY A 317 -13.12 24.39 -25.81
CA GLY A 317 -11.84 25.11 -25.87
C GLY A 317 -11.02 25.05 -24.59
N LYS A 318 -11.31 24.11 -23.67
CA LYS A 318 -10.50 23.95 -22.45
C LYS A 318 -9.08 23.52 -22.81
N ASP A 319 -8.11 24.15 -22.15
CA ASP A 319 -6.70 23.80 -22.28
C ASP A 319 -6.44 22.39 -21.72
N THR A 320 -5.95 21.50 -22.59
CA THR A 320 -5.60 20.12 -22.25
C THR A 320 -4.18 19.97 -21.73
N THR A 321 -3.31 20.98 -21.90
CA THR A 321 -1.95 21.01 -21.35
C THR A 321 -1.91 21.43 -19.88
N SER A 322 -3.00 22.03 -19.38
CA SER A 322 -3.18 22.40 -17.96
C SER A 322 -4.60 22.09 -17.48
N PHE A 323 -5.08 20.89 -17.78
CA PHE A 323 -6.48 20.53 -17.62
C PHE A 323 -6.93 20.52 -16.16
N SER A 324 -8.12 21.07 -15.91
CA SER A 324 -8.75 21.08 -14.59
C SER A 324 -10.27 20.85 -14.68
N THR A 325 -10.79 20.01 -13.79
CA THR A 325 -12.23 19.77 -13.62
C THR A 325 -12.54 19.30 -12.20
N GLU A 326 -13.76 19.54 -11.72
CA GLU A 326 -14.30 18.95 -10.49
C GLU A 326 -15.00 17.61 -10.73
N ASP A 327 -15.33 17.34 -11.99
CA ASP A 327 -16.18 16.24 -12.43
C ASP A 327 -15.60 15.71 -13.76
N ALA A 328 -14.68 14.76 -13.66
CA ALA A 328 -14.03 14.14 -14.81
C ALA A 328 -14.87 12.96 -15.31
N SER A 329 -15.07 12.88 -16.63
CA SER A 329 -15.65 11.67 -17.24
C SER A 329 -14.72 10.46 -17.11
N GLY A 330 -15.23 9.24 -17.34
CA GLY A 330 -14.44 8.01 -17.34
C GLY A 330 -13.14 8.06 -18.16
N SER A 331 -13.17 8.53 -19.41
CA SER A 331 -11.96 8.63 -20.25
C SER A 331 -11.01 9.73 -19.78
N THR A 332 -11.54 10.89 -19.38
CA THR A 332 -10.73 12.01 -18.90
C THR A 332 -10.02 11.67 -17.60
N SER A 333 -10.73 11.00 -16.68
CA SER A 333 -10.16 10.52 -15.42
C SER A 333 -9.08 9.46 -15.65
N GLN A 334 -9.28 8.52 -16.59
CA GLN A 334 -8.27 7.52 -16.90
C GLN A 334 -7.04 8.10 -17.63
N ALA A 335 -7.23 9.08 -18.53
CA ALA A 335 -6.14 9.83 -19.13
C ALA A 335 -5.31 10.55 -18.05
N ALA A 336 -5.95 11.30 -17.15
CA ALA A 336 -5.26 11.94 -16.04
C ALA A 336 -4.57 10.93 -15.11
N ASN A 337 -5.22 9.82 -14.77
CA ASN A 337 -4.63 8.76 -13.94
C ASN A 337 -3.36 8.19 -14.59
N THR A 338 -3.36 8.02 -15.92
CA THR A 338 -2.18 7.57 -16.67
C THR A 338 -1.05 8.60 -16.57
N ILE A 339 -1.32 9.89 -16.81
CA ILE A 339 -0.31 10.95 -16.72
C ILE A 339 0.24 11.11 -15.29
N GLU A 340 -0.63 11.08 -14.29
CA GLU A 340 -0.24 11.15 -12.88
C GLU A 340 0.59 9.93 -12.45
N ALA A 341 0.30 8.75 -13.00
CA ALA A 341 1.11 7.56 -12.78
C ALA A 341 2.51 7.71 -13.42
N ILE A 342 2.61 8.26 -14.63
CA ILE A 342 3.91 8.58 -15.26
C ILE A 342 4.69 9.57 -14.39
N GLU A 343 4.05 10.66 -13.94
CA GLU A 343 4.67 11.65 -13.05
C GLU A 343 5.23 11.02 -11.76
N SER A 344 4.61 9.94 -11.29
CA SER A 344 5.07 9.22 -10.10
C SER A 344 6.31 8.36 -10.30
N GLY A 345 6.76 8.19 -11.55
CA GLY A 345 7.94 7.40 -11.90
C GLY A 345 7.66 5.91 -12.04
N THR A 346 6.45 5.51 -12.45
CA THR A 346 6.15 4.11 -12.74
C THR A 346 6.86 3.62 -14.00
N SER A 347 7.31 2.37 -13.98
CA SER A 347 7.85 1.64 -15.14
C SER A 347 6.85 0.61 -15.71
N LEU A 348 5.71 0.39 -15.04
CA LEU A 348 4.74 -0.64 -15.40
C LEU A 348 3.30 -0.19 -15.14
N PHE A 349 2.46 -0.30 -16.17
CA PHE A 349 1.01 -0.20 -16.03
C PHE A 349 0.38 -1.58 -15.94
N LEU A 350 -0.56 -1.72 -14.99
CA LEU A 350 -1.48 -2.85 -14.91
C LEU A 350 -2.85 -2.33 -15.31
N ILE A 351 -3.53 -2.97 -16.26
CA ILE A 351 -4.78 -2.45 -16.82
C ILE A 351 -5.78 -3.59 -16.95
N ASP A 352 -7.00 -3.38 -16.46
CA ASP A 352 -8.13 -4.30 -16.67
C ASP A 352 -9.17 -3.62 -17.55
N GLU A 353 -9.48 -4.21 -18.70
CA GLU A 353 -10.52 -3.75 -19.63
C GLU A 353 -11.87 -3.56 -18.91
N ASP A 354 -12.22 -4.45 -17.97
CA ASP A 354 -13.51 -4.42 -17.25
C ASP A 354 -13.67 -3.18 -16.33
N THR A 355 -12.58 -2.50 -16.00
CA THR A 355 -12.58 -1.30 -15.13
C THR A 355 -12.09 -0.04 -15.86
N SER A 356 -11.87 -0.14 -17.17
CA SER A 356 -11.39 0.95 -18.02
C SER A 356 -12.52 1.59 -18.80
N ALA A 357 -12.34 2.85 -19.20
CA ALA A 357 -13.24 3.52 -20.11
C ALA A 357 -12.99 3.01 -21.54
N THR A 358 -14.01 2.41 -22.17
CA THR A 358 -13.87 1.78 -23.49
C THR A 358 -13.32 2.75 -24.55
N ASN A 359 -13.83 3.98 -24.57
CA ASN A 359 -13.40 5.05 -25.48
C ASN A 359 -11.97 5.55 -25.22
N PHE A 360 -11.42 5.33 -24.03
CA PHE A 360 -10.02 5.55 -23.74
C PHE A 360 -9.15 4.39 -24.23
N MET A 361 -9.63 3.15 -24.13
CA MET A 361 -8.84 1.96 -24.47
C MET A 361 -8.65 1.80 -25.98
N ILE A 362 -9.76 1.82 -26.71
CA ILE A 362 -9.82 1.54 -28.15
C ILE A 362 -10.80 2.46 -28.84
N ARG A 363 -10.67 2.56 -30.16
CA ARG A 363 -11.68 3.17 -31.01
C ARG A 363 -11.93 2.29 -32.22
N ASP A 364 -13.18 1.84 -32.34
CA ASP A 364 -13.61 0.96 -33.43
C ASP A 364 -13.48 1.65 -34.80
N GLU A 365 -13.12 0.88 -35.83
CA GLU A 365 -12.89 1.39 -37.18
C GLU A 365 -14.15 2.00 -37.80
N LEU A 366 -15.33 1.39 -37.61
CA LEU A 366 -16.58 1.93 -38.10
C LEU A 366 -16.86 3.30 -37.50
N MET A 367 -16.58 3.46 -36.19
CA MET A 367 -16.73 4.74 -35.50
C MET A 367 -15.77 5.80 -36.04
N GLN A 368 -14.54 5.42 -36.42
CA GLN A 368 -13.58 6.34 -37.06
C GLN A 368 -14.03 6.78 -38.46
N ARG A 369 -14.75 5.92 -39.20
CA ARG A 369 -15.29 6.26 -40.51
C ARG A 369 -16.52 7.17 -40.44
N VAL A 370 -17.34 7.04 -39.39
CA VAL A 370 -18.55 7.85 -39.19
C VAL A 370 -18.23 9.19 -38.55
N VAL A 371 -17.37 9.20 -37.52
CA VAL A 371 -16.95 10.42 -36.82
C VAL A 371 -15.50 10.72 -37.19
N SER A 372 -15.27 11.79 -37.93
CA SER A 372 -13.94 12.17 -38.38
C SER A 372 -12.95 12.31 -37.21
N ARG A 373 -11.67 11.99 -37.43
CA ARG A 373 -10.62 12.10 -36.39
C ARG A 373 -10.56 13.50 -35.78
N HIS A 374 -10.75 14.54 -36.59
CA HIS A 374 -10.73 15.94 -36.14
C HIS A 374 -11.92 16.35 -35.26
N GLN A 375 -12.96 15.52 -35.17
CA GLN A 375 -14.14 15.77 -34.33
C GLN A 375 -14.13 14.93 -33.04
N GLU A 376 -13.17 14.00 -32.88
CA GLU A 376 -13.02 13.19 -31.69
C GLU A 376 -11.79 13.64 -30.89
N PRO A 377 -11.98 14.25 -29.71
CA PRO A 377 -10.88 14.78 -28.92
C PRO A 377 -9.98 13.69 -28.31
N ILE A 378 -10.47 12.45 -28.20
CA ILE A 378 -9.77 11.37 -27.49
C ILE A 378 -8.88 10.58 -28.46
N THR A 379 -7.58 10.55 -28.17
CA THR A 379 -6.62 9.59 -28.71
C THR A 379 -6.58 8.34 -27.81
N PRO A 380 -6.98 7.17 -28.31
CA PRO A 380 -7.01 5.94 -27.50
C PRO A 380 -5.63 5.47 -27.04
N LEU A 381 -5.59 4.74 -25.92
CA LEU A 381 -4.40 4.14 -25.34
C LEU A 381 -3.64 3.25 -26.33
N ILE A 382 -4.36 2.48 -27.15
CA ILE A 382 -3.74 1.61 -28.15
C ILE A 382 -2.83 2.36 -29.13
N GLU A 383 -3.06 3.66 -29.37
CA GLU A 383 -2.21 4.51 -30.22
C GLU A 383 -0.98 5.08 -29.49
N ARG A 384 -0.95 5.03 -28.15
CA ARG A 384 0.12 5.60 -27.32
C ARG A 384 0.95 4.56 -26.57
N ILE A 385 0.40 3.37 -26.32
CA ILE A 385 1.01 2.34 -25.48
C ILE A 385 2.39 1.87 -25.98
N ARG A 386 2.57 1.76 -27.31
CA ARG A 386 3.87 1.43 -27.91
C ARG A 386 4.89 2.55 -27.74
N TYR A 387 4.47 3.80 -27.96
CA TYR A 387 5.31 4.98 -27.73
C TYR A 387 5.78 5.07 -26.27
N LEU A 388 4.89 4.81 -25.31
CA LEU A 388 5.21 4.82 -23.88
C LEU A 388 6.26 3.77 -23.52
N TYR A 389 6.22 2.60 -24.14
CA TYR A 389 7.26 1.59 -23.96
C TYR A 389 8.56 1.96 -24.67
N ASP A 390 8.52 2.21 -25.98
CA ASP A 390 9.72 2.39 -26.80
C ASP A 390 10.52 3.66 -26.43
N SER A 391 9.82 4.75 -26.07
CA SER A 391 10.45 6.05 -25.77
C SER A 391 10.68 6.31 -24.28
N HIS A 392 9.87 5.72 -23.40
CA HIS A 392 9.90 6.01 -21.96
C HIS A 392 10.12 4.77 -21.08
N GLY A 393 10.25 3.57 -21.67
CA GLY A 393 10.52 2.32 -20.96
C GLY A 393 9.35 1.82 -20.12
N ILE A 394 8.14 2.35 -20.32
CA ILE A 394 6.97 2.00 -19.51
C ILE A 394 6.25 0.80 -20.12
N SER A 395 6.37 -0.35 -19.46
CA SER A 395 5.72 -1.60 -19.85
C SER A 395 4.22 -1.59 -19.51
N SER A 396 3.46 -2.51 -20.11
CA SER A 396 2.04 -2.68 -19.81
C SER A 396 1.66 -4.16 -19.72
N VAL A 397 0.96 -4.55 -18.66
CA VAL A 397 0.22 -5.81 -18.58
C VAL A 397 -1.26 -5.49 -18.61
N LEU A 398 -1.94 -5.93 -19.66
CA LEU A 398 -3.33 -5.57 -19.95
C LEU A 398 -4.20 -6.82 -20.01
N VAL A 399 -5.25 -6.88 -19.19
CA VAL A 399 -6.30 -7.89 -19.33
C VAL A 399 -7.30 -7.42 -20.36
N ALA A 400 -7.53 -8.24 -21.40
CA ALA A 400 -8.57 -8.02 -22.40
C ALA A 400 -9.43 -9.29 -22.55
N GLY A 401 -10.74 -9.11 -22.64
CA GLY A 401 -11.72 -10.15 -22.88
C GLY A 401 -12.64 -9.87 -24.06
N SER A 402 -12.80 -8.62 -24.47
CA SER A 402 -13.82 -8.25 -25.47
C SER A 402 -13.25 -7.75 -26.80
N SER A 403 -12.02 -7.24 -26.82
CA SER A 403 -11.40 -6.72 -28.04
C SER A 403 -10.05 -7.36 -28.36
N GLY A 404 -9.89 -7.75 -29.63
CA GLY A 404 -8.61 -8.22 -30.20
C GLY A 404 -7.73 -7.10 -30.74
N SER A 405 -8.13 -5.82 -30.65
CA SER A 405 -7.41 -4.71 -31.29
C SER A 405 -5.94 -4.62 -30.85
N PHE A 406 -5.64 -4.96 -29.59
CA PHE A 406 -4.29 -4.94 -29.05
C PHE A 406 -3.36 -6.04 -29.59
N PHE A 407 -3.85 -7.05 -30.33
CA PHE A 407 -3.01 -8.14 -30.84
C PHE A 407 -1.88 -7.64 -31.74
N HIS A 408 -2.13 -6.62 -32.57
CA HIS A 408 -1.07 -6.03 -33.40
C HIS A 408 0.02 -5.36 -32.56
N THR A 409 -0.36 -4.68 -31.48
CA THR A 409 0.56 -3.88 -30.67
C THR A 409 1.23 -4.69 -29.54
N ALA A 410 0.65 -5.79 -29.07
CA ALA A 410 1.21 -6.57 -27.96
C ALA A 410 2.51 -7.30 -28.36
N ASP A 411 3.51 -7.36 -27.48
CA ASP A 411 4.70 -8.20 -27.64
C ASP A 411 4.40 -9.65 -27.28
N HIS A 412 3.58 -9.86 -26.25
CA HIS A 412 3.24 -11.16 -25.69
C HIS A 412 1.73 -11.28 -25.50
N ILE A 413 1.15 -12.42 -25.86
CA ILE A 413 -0.29 -12.69 -25.73
C ILE A 413 -0.47 -14.02 -24.99
N ILE A 414 -0.89 -13.93 -23.73
CA ILE A 414 -1.09 -15.05 -22.83
C ILE A 414 -2.58 -15.30 -22.66
N GLN A 415 -3.07 -16.46 -23.10
CA GLN A 415 -4.45 -16.88 -22.88
C GLN A 415 -4.58 -17.63 -21.57
N MET A 416 -5.50 -17.19 -20.72
CA MET A 416 -5.98 -17.95 -19.57
C MET A 416 -7.09 -18.90 -20.03
N GLU A 417 -6.86 -20.20 -19.84
CA GLU A 417 -7.83 -21.25 -20.11
C GLU A 417 -7.91 -22.21 -18.91
N ASN A 418 -9.09 -22.35 -18.28
CA ASN A 418 -9.28 -23.19 -17.09
C ASN A 418 -8.22 -22.91 -16.02
N TYR A 419 -7.97 -21.61 -15.75
CA TYR A 419 -7.00 -21.12 -14.77
C TYR A 419 -5.53 -21.39 -15.10
N ARG A 420 -5.22 -21.83 -16.33
CA ARG A 420 -3.85 -22.07 -16.80
C ARG A 420 -3.47 -21.09 -17.93
N PRO A 421 -2.30 -20.42 -17.83
CA PRO A 421 -1.79 -19.58 -18.90
C PRO A 421 -1.24 -20.42 -20.06
N LYS A 422 -1.46 -19.94 -21.28
CA LYS A 422 -0.88 -20.47 -22.53
C LYS A 422 -0.36 -19.32 -23.36
N ASP A 423 0.81 -19.47 -23.93
CA ASP A 423 1.31 -18.52 -24.93
C ASP A 423 0.58 -18.77 -26.25
N ILE A 424 -0.11 -17.74 -26.75
CA ILE A 424 -0.81 -17.78 -28.04
C ILE A 424 -0.32 -16.65 -28.97
N THR A 425 0.84 -16.07 -28.67
CA THR A 425 1.36 -14.89 -29.38
C THR A 425 1.38 -15.08 -30.90
N GLU A 426 2.02 -16.15 -31.39
CA GLU A 426 2.10 -16.43 -32.84
C GLU A 426 0.73 -16.66 -33.49
N ALA A 427 -0.15 -17.41 -32.81
CA ALA A 427 -1.49 -17.71 -33.32
C ALA A 427 -2.34 -16.43 -33.40
N ALA A 428 -2.35 -15.62 -32.34
CA ALA A 428 -3.09 -14.37 -32.29
C ALA A 428 -2.54 -13.32 -33.26
N LYS A 429 -1.21 -13.21 -33.42
CA LYS A 429 -0.57 -12.35 -34.42
C LYS A 429 -0.90 -12.76 -35.84
N THR A 430 -0.97 -14.07 -36.11
CA THR A 430 -1.35 -14.59 -37.42
C THR A 430 -2.80 -14.27 -37.74
N ALA A 431 -3.72 -14.55 -36.82
CA ALA A 431 -5.13 -14.22 -36.98
C ALA A 431 -5.36 -12.71 -37.16
N ALA A 432 -4.61 -11.87 -36.43
CA ALA A 432 -4.72 -10.42 -36.52
C ALA A 432 -4.40 -9.88 -37.94
N LYS A 433 -3.58 -10.56 -38.75
CA LYS A 433 -3.23 -10.10 -40.11
C LYS A 433 -4.44 -9.97 -41.05
N ASP A 434 -5.50 -10.73 -40.78
CA ASP A 434 -6.75 -10.70 -41.56
C ASP A 434 -7.66 -9.52 -41.17
N PHE A 435 -7.27 -8.77 -40.14
CA PHE A 435 -8.01 -7.62 -39.63
C PHE A 435 -7.20 -6.32 -39.79
N PRO A 436 -7.88 -5.17 -39.91
CA PRO A 436 -7.21 -3.89 -40.09
C PRO A 436 -6.42 -3.50 -38.85
N ALA A 437 -5.14 -3.20 -39.05
CA ALA A 437 -4.29 -2.68 -37.98
C ALA A 437 -4.71 -1.26 -37.57
N VAL A 438 -4.50 -0.93 -36.30
CA VAL A 438 -4.71 0.43 -35.80
C VAL A 438 -3.73 1.39 -36.49
N SER A 439 -4.27 2.45 -37.08
CA SER A 439 -3.46 3.49 -37.71
C SER A 439 -2.87 4.42 -36.64
N ILE A 440 -1.57 4.22 -36.38
CA ILE A 440 -0.77 5.00 -35.44
C ILE A 440 -0.26 6.28 -36.14
N PRO A 441 -0.42 7.47 -35.53
CA PRO A 441 0.18 8.69 -36.06
C PRO A 441 1.70 8.57 -36.25
N LYS A 442 2.23 9.08 -37.36
CA LYS A 442 3.69 9.04 -37.65
C LYS A 442 4.50 9.99 -36.77
N GLU A 443 3.88 11.08 -36.33
CA GLU A 443 4.54 12.08 -35.48
C GLU A 443 4.50 11.63 -34.02
N ALA A 444 5.65 11.75 -33.35
CA ALA A 444 5.72 11.52 -31.92
C ALA A 444 4.81 12.51 -31.18
N PRO A 445 4.00 12.06 -30.21
CA PRO A 445 3.18 12.97 -29.44
C PRO A 445 4.04 13.88 -28.55
N HIS A 446 3.46 15.03 -28.20
CA HIS A 446 3.97 15.82 -27.09
C HIS A 446 3.92 15.01 -25.80
N PHE A 447 5.01 15.03 -25.03
CA PHE A 447 5.10 14.38 -23.74
C PHE A 447 5.06 15.44 -22.62
N PRO A 448 4.23 15.26 -21.58
CA PRO A 448 4.11 16.22 -20.49
C PRO A 448 5.44 16.55 -19.78
N ASP A 449 5.62 17.81 -19.38
CA ASP A 449 6.80 18.30 -18.65
C ASP A 449 6.71 18.13 -17.11
N PHE A 450 5.52 17.76 -16.61
CA PHE A 450 5.20 17.57 -15.20
C PHE A 450 5.50 18.77 -14.28
N VAL A 451 5.49 20.00 -14.82
CA VAL A 451 5.77 21.22 -14.04
C VAL A 451 4.51 21.69 -13.30
N ARG A 452 4.11 20.93 -12.27
CA ARG A 452 2.92 21.22 -11.45
C ARG A 452 3.30 21.64 -10.03
N CYS A 453 3.25 22.94 -9.78
CA CYS A 453 3.63 23.53 -8.49
C CYS A 453 2.41 24.15 -7.79
N PHE A 454 2.14 23.71 -6.56
CA PHE A 454 1.00 24.17 -5.77
C PHE A 454 1.47 24.91 -4.52
N SER A 455 0.73 25.98 -4.20
CA SER A 455 0.90 26.69 -2.93
C SER A 455 0.10 25.99 -1.84
N PRO A 456 0.54 26.07 -0.58
CA PRO A 456 -0.18 25.44 0.51
C PRO A 456 -1.54 26.11 0.73
N ASN A 457 -2.53 25.33 1.14
CA ASN A 457 -3.86 25.80 1.44
C ASN A 457 -3.83 26.67 2.70
N LYS A 458 -4.05 27.99 2.52
CA LYS A 458 -4.02 28.99 3.61
C LYS A 458 -4.92 28.63 4.80
N ARG A 459 -6.03 27.91 4.58
CA ARG A 459 -6.92 27.48 5.66
C ARG A 459 -6.28 26.42 6.55
N LEU A 460 -5.49 25.52 5.98
CA LEU A 460 -4.75 24.51 6.75
C LEU A 460 -3.61 25.14 7.55
N LEU A 461 -2.91 26.12 6.97
CA LEU A 461 -1.84 26.87 7.66
C LEU A 461 -2.36 27.65 8.88
N GLY A 462 -3.57 28.21 8.81
CA GLY A 462 -4.18 28.99 9.89
C GLY A 462 -4.83 28.15 11.00
N ASP A 463 -5.04 26.85 10.78
CA ASP A 463 -5.75 25.99 11.72
C ASP A 463 -4.80 25.36 12.73
N ARG A 464 -4.95 25.74 14.01
CA ARG A 464 -4.15 25.18 15.11
C ARG A 464 -4.51 23.73 15.45
N ARG A 465 -5.63 23.19 14.94
CA ARG A 465 -6.11 21.83 15.22
C ARG A 465 -6.71 21.16 13.99
N VAL A 466 -5.84 20.75 13.08
CA VAL A 466 -6.24 19.90 11.94
C VAL A 466 -6.62 18.50 12.43
N LYS A 467 -7.80 18.01 12.03
CA LYS A 467 -8.29 16.68 12.36
C LYS A 467 -8.24 15.76 11.14
N ILE A 468 -7.55 14.63 11.28
CA ILE A 468 -7.55 13.55 10.29
C ILE A 468 -8.53 12.46 10.71
N LYS A 469 -9.36 11.98 9.79
CA LYS A 469 -10.23 10.81 9.95
C LYS A 469 -10.01 9.86 8.79
N VAL A 470 -9.91 8.57 9.09
CA VAL A 470 -9.67 7.50 8.11
C VAL A 470 -10.93 6.65 7.99
N PHE A 471 -11.32 6.32 6.76
CA PHE A 471 -12.49 5.48 6.47
C PHE A 471 -12.03 4.25 5.70
N GLY A 472 -11.46 3.28 6.42
CA GLY A 472 -10.88 2.08 5.82
C GLY A 472 -9.78 2.43 4.82
N LYS A 473 -9.79 1.75 3.67
CA LYS A 473 -8.86 2.00 2.55
C LYS A 473 -9.41 3.04 1.56
N ASP A 474 -10.69 3.36 1.72
CA ASP A 474 -11.50 4.06 0.72
C ASP A 474 -11.30 5.57 0.75
N SER A 475 -11.04 6.17 1.91
CA SER A 475 -10.85 7.61 1.98
C SER A 475 -10.19 8.09 3.26
N VAL A 476 -9.62 9.30 3.17
CA VAL A 476 -9.12 10.07 4.32
C VAL A 476 -9.71 11.47 4.29
N SER A 477 -10.13 11.97 5.45
CA SER A 477 -10.66 13.32 5.60
C SER A 477 -9.73 14.19 6.41
N ILE A 478 -9.42 15.36 5.89
CA ILE A 478 -8.67 16.43 6.56
C ILE A 478 -9.65 17.55 6.86
N ASN A 479 -9.94 17.73 8.15
CA ASN A 479 -11.01 18.58 8.67
C ASN A 479 -12.40 18.19 8.13
N LYS A 480 -12.83 18.81 7.03
CA LYS A 480 -14.11 18.58 6.35
C LYS A 480 -13.95 18.17 4.89
N GLU A 481 -12.71 18.15 4.39
CA GLU A 481 -12.42 17.77 3.01
C GLU A 481 -12.07 16.29 2.98
N THR A 482 -12.79 15.51 2.18
CA THR A 482 -12.53 14.08 2.00
C THR A 482 -11.77 13.86 0.69
N ILE A 483 -10.67 13.13 0.78
CA ILE A 483 -9.92 12.60 -0.35
C ILE A 483 -10.41 11.17 -0.56
N ASP A 484 -11.06 10.93 -1.69
CA ASP A 484 -11.51 9.61 -2.10
C ASP A 484 -10.34 8.83 -2.73
N LEU A 485 -10.12 7.61 -2.24
CA LEU A 485 -9.04 6.71 -2.62
C LEU A 485 -9.58 5.32 -2.99
N ARG A 486 -10.90 5.14 -3.13
CA ARG A 486 -11.54 3.85 -3.44
C ARG A 486 -11.00 3.17 -4.69
N TYR A 487 -10.54 3.97 -5.65
CA TYR A 487 -10.00 3.48 -6.92
C TYR A 487 -8.47 3.37 -6.93
N VAL A 488 -7.79 3.66 -5.81
CA VAL A 488 -6.38 3.36 -5.60
C VAL A 488 -6.27 1.93 -5.03
N GLU A 489 -6.56 0.95 -5.88
CA GLU A 489 -6.80 -0.46 -5.49
C GLU A 489 -5.60 -1.15 -4.84
N GLN A 490 -4.39 -0.64 -5.07
CA GLN A 490 -3.14 -1.16 -4.53
C GLN A 490 -2.89 -0.74 -3.06
N LEU A 491 -3.78 0.04 -2.44
CA LEU A 491 -3.75 0.21 -0.99
C LEU A 491 -4.12 -1.11 -0.31
N ALA A 492 -3.15 -1.71 0.36
CA ALA A 492 -3.32 -2.98 1.06
C ALA A 492 -4.02 -2.79 2.42
N ASP A 493 -3.75 -1.67 3.10
CA ASP A 493 -4.12 -1.47 4.51
C ASP A 493 -4.64 -0.04 4.81
N SER A 494 -5.57 0.08 5.76
CA SER A 494 -6.13 1.39 6.16
C SER A 494 -5.13 2.28 6.90
N GLU A 495 -4.09 1.70 7.51
CA GLU A 495 -3.00 2.47 8.10
C GLU A 495 -2.11 3.13 7.04
N GLN A 496 -2.08 2.63 5.79
CA GLN A 496 -1.47 3.37 4.67
C GLN A 496 -2.32 4.60 4.34
N THR A 497 -3.65 4.48 4.29
CA THR A 497 -4.57 5.60 4.12
C THR A 497 -4.41 6.66 5.23
N ALA A 498 -4.16 6.21 6.46
CA ALA A 498 -3.79 7.11 7.57
C ALA A 498 -2.48 7.85 7.29
N SER A 499 -1.42 7.14 6.91
CA SER A 499 -0.13 7.73 6.54
C SER A 499 -0.25 8.73 5.39
N LEU A 500 -1.08 8.46 4.37
CA LEU A 500 -1.32 9.36 3.26
C LEU A 500 -1.94 10.69 3.73
N GLY A 501 -2.92 10.64 4.64
CA GLY A 501 -3.50 11.85 5.23
C GLY A 501 -2.47 12.71 5.98
N TYR A 502 -1.60 12.07 6.78
CA TYR A 502 -0.53 12.76 7.49
C TYR A 502 0.57 13.27 6.54
N ALA A 503 0.96 12.48 5.54
CA ALA A 503 1.94 12.86 4.52
C ALA A 503 1.47 14.08 3.74
N PHE A 504 0.20 14.11 3.31
CA PHE A 504 -0.36 15.25 2.62
C PHE A 504 -0.44 16.50 3.53
N LEU A 505 -0.86 16.33 4.79
CA LEU A 505 -0.86 17.43 5.76
C LEU A 505 0.56 17.96 5.99
N TYR A 506 1.56 17.07 6.15
CA TYR A 506 2.95 17.44 6.31
C TYR A 506 3.46 18.24 5.10
N ALA A 507 3.14 17.79 3.87
CA ALA A 507 3.47 18.54 2.67
C ALA A 507 2.85 19.94 2.65
N GLN A 508 1.56 20.06 2.99
CA GLN A 508 0.85 21.34 3.05
C GLN A 508 1.47 22.31 4.07
N LEU A 509 2.01 21.80 5.19
CA LEU A 509 2.57 22.64 6.26
C LEU A 509 4.05 22.98 6.07
N HIS A 510 4.82 22.10 5.42
CA HIS A 510 6.29 22.15 5.49
C HIS A 510 7.00 22.08 4.14
N ILE A 511 6.37 21.56 3.07
CA ILE A 511 7.06 21.29 1.79
C ILE A 511 6.50 22.14 0.65
N MET A 512 5.19 22.17 0.48
CA MET A 512 4.51 22.88 -0.61
C MET A 512 4.70 24.39 -0.44
N ASN A 513 5.26 25.02 -1.47
CA ASN A 513 5.64 26.43 -1.46
C ASN A 513 5.36 27.14 -2.79
N GLY A 514 4.65 26.50 -3.71
CA GLY A 514 4.38 27.01 -5.06
C GLY A 514 5.56 26.92 -6.03
N LYS A 515 6.70 26.34 -5.62
CA LYS A 515 7.91 26.20 -6.46
C LYS A 515 8.33 24.75 -6.70
N LYS A 516 8.11 23.86 -5.72
CA LYS A 516 8.38 22.43 -5.87
C LYS A 516 7.28 21.76 -6.71
N THR A 517 7.68 20.90 -7.65
CA THR A 517 6.74 20.05 -8.39
C THR A 517 6.15 18.98 -7.47
N LEU A 518 5.01 18.38 -7.84
CA LEU A 518 4.42 17.30 -7.05
C LEU A 518 5.39 16.11 -6.86
N GLY A 519 6.12 15.73 -7.91
CA GLY A 519 7.17 14.71 -7.81
C GLY A 519 8.21 15.03 -6.73
N GLN A 520 8.73 16.27 -6.72
CA GLN A 520 9.68 16.74 -5.71
C GLN A 520 9.08 16.79 -4.30
N VAL A 521 7.78 17.10 -4.17
CA VAL A 521 7.08 17.06 -2.89
C VAL A 521 7.02 15.63 -2.36
N ALA A 522 6.67 14.66 -3.20
CA ALA A 522 6.61 13.25 -2.81
C ALA A 522 7.99 12.69 -2.45
N ASP A 523 9.02 13.03 -3.22
CA ASP A 523 10.41 12.63 -2.93
C ASP A 523 10.90 13.20 -1.58
N GLU A 524 10.58 14.46 -1.29
CA GLU A 524 10.89 15.06 0.01
C GLU A 524 10.15 14.35 1.15
N ILE A 525 8.86 14.01 1.00
CA ILE A 525 8.13 13.24 2.02
C ILE A 525 8.84 11.91 2.29
N MET A 526 9.16 11.15 1.24
CA MET A 526 9.83 9.85 1.36
C MET A 526 11.19 9.98 2.05
N GLU A 527 11.94 11.03 1.74
CA GLU A 527 13.23 11.32 2.37
C GLU A 527 13.09 11.67 3.86
N GLN A 528 12.08 12.47 4.23
CA GLN A 528 11.80 12.79 5.64
C GLN A 528 11.42 11.53 6.43
N ILE A 529 10.60 10.64 5.85
CA ILE A 529 10.26 9.34 6.45
C ILE A 529 11.52 8.48 6.60
N ARG A 530 12.37 8.39 5.58
CA ARG A 530 13.60 7.60 5.62
C ARG A 530 14.58 8.08 6.70
N ARG A 531 14.67 9.40 6.93
CA ARG A 531 15.58 9.99 7.92
C ARG A 531 15.04 9.94 9.34
N HIS A 532 13.74 10.19 9.53
CA HIS A 532 13.15 10.42 10.85
C HIS A 532 12.11 9.37 11.27
N GLY A 533 11.82 8.40 10.41
CA GLY A 533 10.83 7.35 10.60
C GLY A 533 9.41 7.80 10.26
N LEU A 534 8.52 6.82 10.02
CA LEU A 534 7.14 7.06 9.58
C LEU A 534 6.32 7.93 10.53
N ILE A 535 6.61 7.90 11.84
CA ILE A 535 5.85 8.68 12.81
C ILE A 535 6.08 10.20 12.67
N PHE A 536 7.22 10.60 12.10
CA PHE A 536 7.64 11.99 11.99
C PHE A 536 6.62 12.84 11.22
N ILE A 537 6.11 12.32 10.10
CA ILE A 537 5.14 13.04 9.25
C ILE A 537 3.78 13.25 9.95
N SER A 538 3.48 12.52 11.03
CA SER A 538 2.25 12.72 11.79
C SER A 538 2.30 13.92 12.76
N GLY A 539 3.50 14.50 12.96
CA GLY A 539 3.73 15.53 13.98
C GLY A 539 3.53 15.03 15.42
N SER A 540 3.43 13.71 15.62
CA SER A 540 3.28 13.13 16.95
C SER A 540 4.60 13.24 17.73
N SER A 541 4.51 13.65 18.98
CA SER A 541 5.67 13.76 19.88
C SER A 541 6.06 12.44 20.53
N TYR A 542 5.36 11.34 20.22
CA TYR A 542 5.60 10.03 20.81
C TYR A 542 5.28 8.89 19.82
N PRO A 543 5.91 7.71 19.99
CA PRO A 543 5.57 6.52 19.21
C PRO A 543 4.13 6.04 19.43
N ARG A 544 3.43 5.67 18.36
CA ARG A 544 2.05 5.18 18.41
C ARG A 544 1.74 4.25 17.25
N THR A 545 0.68 3.47 17.39
CA THR A 545 0.09 2.65 16.33
C THR A 545 -0.66 3.51 15.28
N GLY A 546 -1.06 2.86 14.20
CA GLY A 546 -2.02 3.41 13.24
C GLY A 546 -1.42 4.01 11.97
N LEU A 547 -0.16 3.71 11.63
CA LEU A 547 0.49 4.12 10.39
C LEU A 547 1.24 2.94 9.76
N ALA A 548 1.07 2.77 8.44
CA ALA A 548 1.82 1.84 7.61
C ALA A 548 2.42 2.60 6.41
N MET A 549 3.57 2.14 5.93
CA MET A 549 4.33 2.85 4.89
C MET A 549 3.56 2.86 3.55
N PRO A 550 3.23 4.05 2.99
CA PRO A 550 2.73 4.17 1.62
C PRO A 550 3.89 4.25 0.63
N ARG A 551 3.63 3.97 -0.65
CA ARG A 551 4.57 4.21 -1.75
C ARG A 551 4.50 5.66 -2.24
N LYS A 552 5.53 6.08 -2.97
CA LYS A 552 5.57 7.39 -3.66
C LYS A 552 4.36 7.56 -4.59
N GLN A 553 4.00 6.51 -5.32
CA GLN A 553 2.86 6.45 -6.23
C GLN A 553 1.55 6.77 -5.50
N GLU A 554 1.33 6.19 -4.32
CA GLU A 554 0.13 6.43 -3.52
C GLU A 554 0.10 7.82 -2.87
N ILE A 555 1.27 8.36 -2.48
CA ILE A 555 1.38 9.75 -2.00
C ILE A 555 0.90 10.71 -3.08
N LEU A 556 1.40 10.57 -4.31
CA LEU A 556 0.98 11.40 -5.44
C LEU A 556 -0.49 11.18 -5.79
N ALA A 557 -0.95 9.93 -5.80
CA ALA A 557 -2.36 9.59 -6.02
C ALA A 557 -3.28 10.29 -5.01
N CYS A 558 -2.88 10.35 -3.73
CA CYS A 558 -3.61 11.05 -2.68
C CYS A 558 -3.63 12.57 -2.89
N ILE A 559 -2.50 13.17 -3.25
CA ILE A 559 -2.40 14.61 -3.52
C ILE A 559 -3.30 14.99 -4.71
N ASN A 560 -3.22 14.23 -5.81
CA ASN A 560 -3.97 14.47 -7.04
C ASN A 560 -5.49 14.35 -6.88
N ARG A 561 -5.97 13.62 -5.86
CA ARG A 561 -7.41 13.45 -5.56
C ARG A 561 -7.94 14.45 -4.54
N TYR A 562 -7.09 15.37 -4.05
CA TYR A 562 -7.55 16.46 -3.19
C TYR A 562 -8.22 17.57 -4.02
N ARG A 563 -9.54 17.75 -3.85
CA ARG A 563 -10.33 18.71 -4.65
C ARG A 563 -9.85 20.15 -4.55
N LYS A 564 -9.26 20.55 -3.41
CA LYS A 564 -8.83 21.93 -3.13
C LYS A 564 -7.31 22.13 -3.26
N LEU A 565 -6.67 21.32 -4.11
CA LEU A 565 -5.23 21.37 -4.37
C LEU A 565 -4.75 22.74 -4.87
#